data_AF-A0A135VRS6-F1
#
_entry.id   AF-A0A135VRS6-F1
#
_cell.length_a   1.000
_cell.length_b   1.000
_cell.length_c   1.000
_cell.angle_alpha   90.00
_cell.angle_beta   90.00
_cell.angle_gamma   90.00
#
_symmetry.space_group_name_H-M   'P 1'
#
loop_
_entity.id
_entity.type
_entity.pdbx_description
1 polymer ?
#
loop_
_entity_poly.entity_id
_entity_poly.type
_entity_poly.pdbx_seq_one_letter_code
_entity_poly.pdbx_strand_id
1 'polypeptide(L)'
;MASGVNRVVVGAVVGTGSAMNIDTVGFRPKLVRVVNVGATGLSRLEWFKGQADAAAVKTITNGTISVIAANGITPRANGFTLGADANVNISGELAFFEAHE
;
A
#
# COMPACT_ATOMS: atom_id res chain seq x y z
N MET A 1 -16.97 2.05 21.51
CA MET A 1 -16.04 1.11 22.17
C MET A 1 -14.96 0.74 21.16
N ALA A 2 -13.73 1.22 21.35
CA ALA A 2 -12.60 0.77 20.52
C ALA A 2 -12.21 -0.62 21.04
N SER A 3 -12.43 -1.66 20.25
CA SER A 3 -11.93 -3.00 20.55
C SER A 3 -10.40 -2.90 20.62
N GLY A 4 -9.80 -3.21 21.78
CA GLY A 4 -8.36 -3.10 22.03
C GLY A 4 -7.51 -4.14 21.29
N VAL A 5 -7.96 -4.63 20.14
CA VAL A 5 -7.25 -5.62 19.32
C VAL A 5 -6.58 -4.87 18.18
N ASN A 6 -5.26 -4.68 18.27
CA ASN A 6 -4.49 -4.13 17.16
C ASN A 6 -4.34 -5.22 16.10
N ARG A 7 -5.25 -5.26 15.12
CA ARG A 7 -5.21 -6.27 14.06
C ARG A 7 -4.18 -5.86 13.01
N VAL A 8 -3.32 -6.79 12.66
CA VAL A 8 -2.36 -6.65 11.57
C VAL A 8 -2.60 -7.76 10.58
N VAL A 9 -2.81 -7.40 9.31
CA VAL A 9 -2.91 -8.35 8.20
C VAL A 9 -1.72 -8.11 7.28
N VAL A 10 -0.99 -9.17 7.00
CA VAL A 10 0.10 -9.18 6.03
C VAL A 10 -0.28 -10.07 4.85
N GLY A 11 0.22 -9.75 3.67
CA GLY A 11 -0.02 -10.54 2.48
C GLY A 11 0.86 -10.12 1.32
N ALA A 12 0.59 -10.71 0.16
CA ALA A 12 1.25 -10.35 -1.09
C ALA A 12 0.22 -10.29 -2.21
N VAL A 13 0.49 -9.43 -3.19
CA VAL A 13 -0.27 -9.31 -4.42
C VAL A 13 0.69 -9.24 -5.60
N VAL A 14 0.27 -9.79 -6.74
CA VAL A 14 0.99 -9.57 -7.99
C VAL A 14 0.54 -8.22 -8.54
N GLY A 15 1.49 -7.32 -8.76
CA GLY A 15 1.23 -6.03 -9.36
C GLY A 15 0.68 -6.20 -10.77
N THR A 16 -0.14 -5.24 -11.17
CA THR A 16 -0.84 -5.25 -12.46
C THR A 16 -0.48 -4.04 -13.32
N GLY A 17 0.16 -3.01 -12.77
CA GLY A 17 0.34 -1.72 -13.46
C GLY A 17 -0.92 -0.86 -13.46
N SER A 18 -2.00 -1.31 -12.83
CA SER A 18 -3.30 -0.63 -12.76
C SER A 18 -3.84 -0.63 -11.34
N ALA A 19 -4.72 0.32 -11.01
CA ALA A 19 -5.30 0.38 -9.68
C ALA A 19 -6.03 -0.94 -9.34
N MET A 20 -5.74 -1.49 -8.16
CA MET A 20 -6.27 -2.78 -7.72
C MET A 20 -6.75 -2.72 -6.29
N ASN A 21 -7.78 -3.51 -5.99
CA ASN A 21 -8.41 -3.56 -4.69
C ASN A 21 -7.93 -4.77 -3.89
N ILE A 22 -7.51 -4.53 -2.64
CA ILE A 22 -7.07 -5.54 -1.70
C ILE A 22 -8.08 -5.59 -0.56
N ASP A 23 -9.12 -6.41 -0.75
CA ASP A 23 -10.25 -6.55 0.18
C ASP A 23 -10.04 -7.71 1.19
N THR A 24 -8.90 -8.41 1.12
CA THR A 24 -8.53 -9.51 2.03
C THR A 24 -8.16 -9.07 3.44
N VAL A 25 -8.05 -7.76 3.68
CA VAL A 25 -7.73 -7.17 4.99
C VAL A 25 -8.90 -7.30 5.96
N GLY A 26 -10.14 -7.13 5.49
CA GLY A 26 -11.36 -7.32 6.29
C GLY A 26 -11.68 -6.19 7.27
N PHE A 27 -10.93 -5.08 7.24
CA PHE A 27 -11.19 -3.86 8.00
C PHE A 27 -10.66 -2.65 7.24
N ARG A 28 -11.08 -1.44 7.65
CA ARG A 28 -10.53 -0.19 7.12
C ARG A 28 -9.20 0.13 7.81
N PRO A 29 -8.05 0.04 7.11
CA PRO A 29 -6.75 0.20 7.75
C PRO A 29 -6.50 1.66 8.16
N LYS A 30 -5.80 1.84 9.28
CA LYS A 30 -5.21 3.10 9.74
C LYS A 30 -3.75 3.27 9.31
N LEU A 31 -3.08 2.20 8.93
CA LEU A 31 -1.76 2.22 8.33
C LEU A 31 -1.68 1.12 7.28
N VAL A 32 -1.14 1.46 6.11
CA VAL A 32 -0.84 0.50 5.04
C VAL A 32 0.57 0.75 4.56
N ARG A 33 1.37 -0.31 4.49
CA ARG A 33 2.69 -0.28 3.88
C ARG A 33 2.76 -1.35 2.81
N VAL A 34 3.14 -0.96 1.61
CA VAL A 34 3.32 -1.84 0.46
C VAL A 34 4.76 -1.75 0.00
N VAL A 35 5.43 -2.89 -0.15
CA VAL A 35 6.82 -3.00 -0.54
C VAL A 35 6.90 -3.89 -1.77
N ASN A 36 7.39 -3.34 -2.85
CA ASN A 36 7.81 -4.11 -4.01
C ASN A 36 9.31 -4.45 -3.86
N VAL A 37 9.61 -5.75 -3.92
CA VAL A 37 10.98 -6.30 -3.87
C VAL A 37 11.34 -7.00 -5.17
N GLY A 38 10.66 -6.65 -6.26
CA GLY A 38 10.84 -7.20 -7.59
C GLY A 38 12.20 -6.88 -8.23
N ALA A 39 12.41 -7.42 -9.43
CA ALA A 39 13.68 -7.34 -10.14
C ALA A 39 14.07 -5.90 -10.54
N THR A 40 13.08 -5.00 -10.63
CA THR A 40 13.29 -3.58 -10.95
C THR A 40 13.78 -2.73 -9.76
N GLY A 41 13.84 -3.31 -8.55
CA GLY A 41 14.44 -2.70 -7.36
C GLY A 41 13.44 -2.39 -6.23
N LEU A 42 13.98 -2.19 -5.04
CA LEU A 42 13.21 -1.96 -3.81
C LEU A 42 12.42 -0.65 -3.87
N SER A 43 11.09 -0.73 -3.86
CA SER A 43 10.23 0.46 -3.74
C SER A 43 9.13 0.24 -2.71
N ARG A 44 8.74 1.32 -2.03
CA ARG A 44 7.78 1.26 -0.92
C ARG A 44 6.80 2.42 -0.97
N LEU A 45 5.53 2.12 -0.71
CA LEU A 45 4.50 3.09 -0.39
C LEU A 45 4.04 2.90 1.05
N GLU A 46 3.89 4.01 1.76
CA GLU A 46 3.35 4.06 3.12
C GLU A 46 2.22 5.08 3.18
N TRP A 47 1.07 4.63 3.66
CA TRP A 47 -0.07 5.47 3.94
C TRP A 47 -0.47 5.31 5.40
N PHE A 48 -0.85 6.41 6.04
CA PHE A 48 -1.35 6.40 7.41
C PHE A 48 -2.55 7.34 7.55
N LYS A 49 -3.41 7.04 8.52
CA LYS A 49 -4.63 7.79 8.78
C LYS A 49 -4.31 9.27 8.99
N GLY A 50 -5.03 10.11 8.24
CA GLY A 50 -4.82 11.56 8.20
C GLY A 50 -4.23 12.03 6.87
N GLN A 51 -3.65 11.13 6.07
CA GLN A 51 -3.30 11.42 4.68
C GLN A 51 -4.54 11.43 3.78
N ALA A 52 -4.45 12.15 2.67
CA ALA A 52 -5.48 12.16 1.63
C ALA A 52 -5.59 10.78 0.96
N ASP A 53 -6.76 10.50 0.38
CA ASP A 53 -6.96 9.32 -0.46
C ASP A 53 -6.04 9.38 -1.70
N ALA A 54 -5.58 8.22 -2.16
CA ALA A 54 -4.61 8.07 -3.25
C ALA A 54 -3.24 8.73 -3.01
N ALA A 55 -2.98 9.25 -1.80
CA ALA A 55 -1.66 9.71 -1.40
C ALA A 55 -0.81 8.57 -0.81
N ALA A 56 0.49 8.78 -0.70
CA ALA A 56 1.39 7.95 0.10
C ALA A 56 2.75 8.62 0.24
N VAL A 57 3.51 8.26 1.28
CA VAL A 57 4.96 8.44 1.32
C VAL A 57 5.60 7.34 0.48
N LYS A 58 6.36 7.72 -0.53
CA LYS A 58 7.06 6.83 -1.43
C LYS A 58 8.56 6.86 -1.15
N THR A 59 9.16 5.67 -1.04
CA THR A 59 10.61 5.47 -1.02
C THR A 59 10.99 4.58 -2.21
N ILE A 60 11.96 5.01 -3.02
CA ILE A 60 12.47 4.23 -4.15
C ILE A 60 13.85 3.64 -3.84
N THR A 61 14.37 2.77 -4.71
CA THR A 61 15.62 2.01 -4.53
C THR A 61 16.82 2.87 -4.11
N ASN A 62 16.90 4.11 -4.61
CA ASN A 62 18.00 5.03 -4.32
C ASN A 62 17.81 5.82 -2.99
N GLY A 63 16.84 5.46 -2.17
CA GLY A 63 16.56 6.09 -0.88
C GLY A 63 15.81 7.43 -0.97
N THR A 64 15.47 7.92 -2.17
CA THR A 64 14.67 9.14 -2.32
C THR A 64 13.30 8.94 -1.69
N ILE A 65 12.94 9.81 -0.74
CA ILE A 65 11.65 9.85 -0.07
C ILE A 65 10.86 11.04 -0.59
N SER A 66 9.61 10.81 -1.01
CA SER A 66 8.71 11.86 -1.52
C SER A 66 7.26 11.56 -1.15
N VAL A 67 6.40 12.57 -1.15
CA VAL A 67 4.95 12.37 -1.03
C VAL A 67 4.36 12.36 -2.42
N ILE A 68 3.60 11.31 -2.75
CA ILE A 68 2.76 11.28 -3.94
C ILE A 68 1.33 11.68 -3.55
N ALA A 69 0.70 12.49 -4.40
CA ALA A 69 -0.68 12.95 -4.20
C ALA A 69 -1.71 12.15 -5.03
N ALA A 70 -1.24 11.22 -5.86
CA ALA A 70 -2.05 10.34 -6.69
C ALA A 70 -1.34 8.99 -6.88
N ASN A 71 -2.10 7.97 -7.30
CA ASN A 71 -1.62 6.60 -7.53
C ASN A 71 -1.01 5.90 -6.30
N GLY A 72 -1.18 6.46 -5.10
CA GLY A 72 -0.75 5.88 -3.84
C GLY A 72 -1.77 4.88 -3.29
N ILE A 73 -2.12 5.03 -2.01
CA ILE A 73 -3.00 4.08 -1.32
C ILE A 73 -4.30 4.80 -0.95
N THR A 74 -5.44 4.15 -1.20
CA THR A 74 -6.75 4.63 -0.77
C THR A 74 -7.36 3.64 0.23
N PRO A 75 -7.57 4.01 1.50
CA PRO A 75 -8.23 3.14 2.47
C PRO A 75 -9.70 2.91 2.08
N ARG A 76 -10.17 1.67 2.17
CA ARG A 76 -11.55 1.24 1.90
C ARG A 76 -12.14 0.57 3.13
N ALA A 77 -13.46 0.34 3.14
CA ALA A 77 -14.15 -0.26 4.29
C ALA A 77 -13.58 -1.64 4.70
N ASN A 78 -13.16 -2.44 3.73
CA ASN A 78 -12.70 -3.82 3.93
C ASN A 78 -11.21 -4.02 3.57
N GLY A 79 -10.47 -2.93 3.36
CA GLY A 79 -9.05 -3.00 3.01
C GLY A 79 -8.58 -1.73 2.35
N PHE A 80 -7.88 -1.82 1.23
CA PHE A 80 -7.37 -0.64 0.52
C PHE A 80 -7.28 -0.85 -0.99
N THR A 81 -7.22 0.24 -1.74
CA THR A 81 -6.81 0.24 -3.14
C THR A 81 -5.35 0.60 -3.21
N LEU A 82 -4.57 -0.21 -3.94
CA LEU A 82 -3.24 0.14 -4.39
C LEU A 82 -3.38 0.81 -5.76
N GLY A 83 -2.94 2.06 -5.88
CA GLY A 83 -2.94 2.80 -7.14
C GLY A 83 -1.91 2.29 -8.14
N ALA A 84 -1.91 2.87 -9.34
CA ALA A 84 -1.02 2.49 -10.44
C ALA A 84 0.39 3.09 -10.31
N ASP A 85 1.00 3.04 -9.12
CA ASP A 85 2.37 3.52 -8.94
C ASP A 85 3.36 2.69 -9.76
N ALA A 86 4.13 3.36 -10.61
CA ALA A 86 5.04 2.72 -11.56
C ALA A 86 6.26 2.01 -10.93
N ASN A 87 6.47 2.14 -9.62
CA ASN A 87 7.58 1.48 -8.92
C ASN A 87 7.09 0.39 -7.95
N VAL A 88 5.89 0.53 -7.40
CA VAL A 88 5.34 -0.46 -6.44
C VAL A 88 4.32 -1.39 -7.06
N ASN A 89 3.49 -0.93 -7.98
CA ASN A 89 2.48 -1.75 -8.65
C ASN A 89 2.93 -2.08 -10.07
N ILE A 90 4.04 -2.82 -10.19
CA ILE A 90 4.61 -3.21 -11.48
C ILE A 90 3.97 -4.54 -11.93
N SER A 91 3.55 -4.59 -13.20
CA SER A 91 2.91 -5.78 -13.76
C SER A 91 3.81 -7.01 -13.67
N GLY A 92 3.33 -8.08 -13.04
CA GLY A 92 4.05 -9.34 -12.90
C GLY A 92 5.07 -9.39 -11.75
N GLU A 93 5.27 -8.29 -11.01
CA GLU A 93 6.12 -8.29 -9.81
C GLU A 93 5.30 -8.53 -8.54
N LEU A 94 5.94 -9.13 -7.54
CA LEU A 94 5.29 -9.43 -6.27
C LEU A 94 5.47 -8.27 -5.29
N ALA A 95 4.37 -7.69 -4.85
CA ALA A 95 4.33 -6.65 -3.82
C ALA A 95 3.79 -7.21 -2.52
N PHE A 96 4.55 -7.07 -1.43
CA PHE A 96 4.15 -7.44 -0.09
C PHE A 96 3.46 -6.26 0.58
N PHE A 97 2.49 -6.53 1.45
CA PHE A 97 1.83 -5.48 2.20
C PHE A 97 1.63 -5.86 3.66
N GLU A 98 1.52 -4.84 4.50
CA GLU A 98 0.91 -4.93 5.82
C GLU A 98 -0.15 -3.83 5.99
N ALA A 99 -1.22 -4.19 6.67
CA ALA A 99 -2.33 -3.31 6.99
C ALA A 99 -2.65 -3.42 8.48
N HIS A 100 -2.78 -2.28 9.15
CA HIS A 100 -3.00 -2.18 10.60
C HIS A 100 -4.33 -1.48 10.89
N GLU A 101 -5.08 -1.93 11.89
CA GLU A 101 -6.40 -1.41 12.25
C GLU A 101 -6.41 -0.07 12.97
#